data_AF-A0AAD9TPF7-F1
#
_entry.id   AF-A0AAD9TPF7-F1
#
_cell.length_a   1.000
_cell.length_b   1.000
_cell.length_c   1.000
_cell.angle_alpha   90.00
_cell.angle_beta   90.00
_cell.angle_gamma   90.00
#
_symmetry.space_group_name_H-M   'P 1'
#
loop_
_entity.id
_entity.type
_entity.pdbx_description
1 polymer ?
#
loop_
_entity_poly.entity_id
_entity_poly.type
_entity_poly.pdbx_seq_one_letter_code
_entity_poly.pdbx_strand_id
1 'polypeptide(L)'
;MVDSMEELGFQVVVIRPKRMSNLDKFAKVVNRCSVMAEAHGAGLTNEVFLPDGAVVVQVVPLALDWSASNYFSAPASEMRLNYLEYMIEPKESSLWQTCGENDSVITDPASEISKG
;
A
#
# COMPACT_ATOMS: atom_id res chain seq x y z
N MET A 1 -12.71 4.30 -0.60
CA MET A 1 -11.43 5.03 -0.50
C MET A 1 -11.37 6.19 -1.49
N VAL A 2 -11.44 5.95 -2.80
CA VAL A 2 -11.41 7.03 -3.80
C VAL A 2 -12.52 8.06 -3.56
N ASP A 3 -13.78 7.61 -3.50
CA ASP A 3 -14.93 8.50 -3.27
C ASP A 3 -14.78 9.31 -1.96
N SER A 4 -14.37 8.66 -0.88
CA SER A 4 -14.12 9.32 0.42
C SER A 4 -13.00 10.37 0.33
N MET A 5 -11.94 10.12 -0.44
CA MET A 5 -10.86 11.10 -0.66
C MET A 5 -11.36 12.29 -1.48
N GLU A 6 -12.17 12.04 -2.51
CA GLU A 6 -12.78 13.11 -3.31
C GLU A 6 -13.75 13.97 -2.47
N GLU A 7 -14.57 13.34 -1.61
CA GLU A 7 -15.48 14.01 -0.67
C GLU A 7 -14.74 14.90 0.35
N LEU A 8 -13.55 14.48 0.76
CA LEU A 8 -12.66 15.26 1.63
C LEU A 8 -11.92 16.38 0.88
N GLY A 9 -12.13 16.52 -0.43
CA GLY A 9 -11.58 17.59 -1.27
C GLY A 9 -10.21 17.28 -1.90
N PHE A 10 -9.76 16.02 -1.87
CA PHE A 10 -8.53 15.63 -2.58
C PHE A 10 -8.78 15.55 -4.09
N GLN A 11 -7.81 16.00 -4.87
CA GLN A 11 -7.75 15.66 -6.29
C GLN A 11 -7.16 14.25 -6.43
N VAL A 12 -8.00 13.28 -6.79
CA VAL A 12 -7.59 11.87 -6.84
C VAL A 12 -7.15 11.45 -8.24
N VAL A 13 -6.01 10.78 -8.32
CA VAL A 13 -5.52 10.14 -9.55
C VAL A 13 -5.48 8.63 -9.34
N VAL A 14 -6.39 7.91 -10.00
CA VAL A 14 -6.41 6.44 -9.94
C VAL A 14 -5.45 5.86 -10.99
N ILE A 15 -4.48 5.08 -10.51
CA ILE A 15 -3.48 4.42 -11.35
C ILE A 15 -3.83 2.93 -11.43
N ARG A 16 -3.87 2.42 -12.66
CA ARG A 16 -4.04 0.99 -12.97
C ARG A 16 -2.76 0.47 -13.63
N PRO A 17 -2.47 -0.86 -13.57
CA PRO A 17 -1.23 -1.43 -14.11
C PRO A 17 -0.85 -0.97 -15.52
N LYS A 18 -1.83 -0.87 -16.43
CA LYS A 18 -1.59 -0.40 -17.80
C LYS A 18 -1.00 1.02 -17.88
N ARG A 19 -1.32 1.90 -16.92
CA ARG A 19 -0.79 3.27 -16.84
C ARG A 19 0.63 3.34 -16.26
N MET A 20 1.12 2.27 -15.64
CA MET A 20 2.50 2.17 -15.13
C MET A 20 3.50 1.75 -16.23
N SER A 21 3.03 1.36 -17.42
CA SER A 21 3.89 0.87 -18.51
C SER A 21 4.83 1.93 -19.12
N ASN A 22 4.52 3.22 -18.97
CA ASN A 22 5.37 4.32 -19.40
C ASN A 22 5.92 5.06 -18.19
N LEU A 23 7.14 4.71 -17.79
CA LEU A 23 7.76 5.20 -16.56
C LEU A 23 7.93 6.73 -16.54
N ASP A 24 8.33 7.36 -17.65
CA ASP A 24 8.52 8.82 -17.71
C ASP A 24 7.20 9.57 -17.45
N LYS A 25 6.11 9.15 -18.08
CA LYS A 25 4.79 9.76 -17.86
C LYS A 25 4.30 9.50 -16.45
N PHE A 26 4.53 8.29 -15.95
CA PHE A 26 4.06 7.86 -14.66
C PHE A 26 4.80 8.58 -13.51
N ALA A 27 6.13 8.67 -13.57
CA ALA A 27 6.95 9.41 -12.60
C ALA A 27 6.53 10.88 -12.51
N LYS A 28 6.22 11.53 -13.65
CA LYS A 28 5.71 12.92 -13.67
C LYS A 28 4.35 13.08 -12.99
N VAL A 29 3.51 12.05 -12.99
CA VAL A 29 2.24 12.06 -12.27
C VAL A 29 2.50 11.92 -10.77
N VAL A 30 3.27 10.91 -10.36
CA VAL A 30 3.57 10.65 -8.94
C VAL A 30 4.31 11.83 -8.30
N ASN A 31 5.26 12.44 -9.01
CA ASN A 31 6.02 13.59 -8.51
C ASN A 31 5.16 14.84 -8.22
N ARG A 32 3.89 14.85 -8.67
CA ARG A 32 2.94 15.93 -8.40
C ARG A 32 1.94 15.57 -7.30
N CYS A 33 2.00 14.35 -6.76
CA CYS A 33 1.14 13.89 -5.69
C CYS A 33 1.77 14.22 -4.33
N SER A 34 0.96 14.75 -3.41
CA SER A 34 1.33 14.93 -2.00
C SER A 34 1.03 13.71 -1.14
N VAL A 35 0.18 12.80 -1.63
CA VAL A 35 -0.21 11.57 -0.97
C VAL A 35 -0.27 10.44 -1.99
N MET A 36 0.29 9.28 -1.64
CA MET A 36 0.14 8.02 -2.35
C MET A 36 -0.49 6.99 -1.41
N ALA A 37 -1.54 6.31 -1.87
CA ALA A 37 -2.23 5.30 -1.08
C ALA A 37 -2.33 3.99 -1.87
N GLU A 38 -1.83 2.89 -1.31
CA GLU A 38 -1.84 1.57 -1.96
C GLU A 38 -2.01 0.44 -0.94
N ALA A 39 -2.62 -0.66 -1.38
CA ALA A 39 -2.48 -1.93 -0.67
C ALA A 39 -1.10 -2.52 -0.99
N HIS A 40 -0.41 -3.01 0.03
CA HIS A 40 0.95 -3.58 -0.07
C HIS A 40 1.18 -4.32 -1.39
N GLY A 41 2.24 -3.94 -2.12
CA GLY A 41 2.52 -4.52 -3.42
C GLY A 41 3.57 -3.74 -4.20
N ALA A 42 3.83 -4.19 -5.43
CA ALA A 42 4.87 -3.63 -6.30
C ALA A 42 4.55 -2.22 -6.82
N GLY A 43 3.32 -1.73 -6.71
CA GLY A 43 3.04 -0.34 -7.07
C GLY A 43 3.64 0.63 -6.04
N LEU A 44 3.77 0.21 -4.77
CA LEU A 44 4.24 1.05 -3.69
C LEU A 44 5.71 1.46 -3.85
N THR A 45 6.51 0.69 -4.59
CA THR A 45 7.91 1.04 -4.92
C THR A 45 8.03 2.33 -5.71
N ASN A 46 6.94 2.84 -6.28
CA ASN A 46 6.91 4.10 -6.99
C ASN A 46 6.91 5.33 -6.07
N GLU A 47 6.85 5.14 -4.75
CA GLU A 47 7.06 6.20 -3.77
C GLU A 47 8.37 6.96 -3.97
N VAL A 48 9.38 6.34 -4.61
CA VAL A 48 10.65 6.96 -4.99
C VAL A 48 10.50 8.20 -5.90
N PHE A 49 9.36 8.35 -6.57
CA PHE A 49 9.07 9.51 -7.42
C PHE A 49 8.36 10.64 -6.68
N LEU A 50 7.91 10.40 -5.44
CA LEU A 50 7.22 11.42 -4.64
C LEU A 50 8.19 12.55 -4.24
N PRO A 51 7.67 13.78 -4.09
CA PRO A 51 8.47 14.88 -3.57
C PRO A 51 8.70 14.73 -2.06
N ASP A 52 9.78 15.35 -1.55
CA ASP A 52 10.08 15.44 -0.13
C ASP A 52 8.85 15.87 0.70
N GLY A 53 8.63 15.20 1.82
CA GLY A 53 7.53 15.48 2.73
C GLY A 53 6.16 14.96 2.28
N ALA A 54 6.04 14.32 1.12
CA ALA A 54 4.82 13.62 0.73
C ALA A 54 4.50 12.45 1.68
N VAL A 55 3.23 12.03 1.68
CA VAL A 55 2.72 10.96 2.54
C VAL A 55 2.52 9.68 1.75
N VAL A 56 3.00 8.56 2.27
CA VAL A 56 2.69 7.23 1.77
C VAL A 56 1.76 6.55 2.77
N VAL A 57 0.61 6.08 2.29
CA VAL A 57 -0.34 5.28 3.05
C VAL A 57 -0.32 3.86 2.51
N GLN A 58 0.14 2.91 3.33
CA GLN A 58 0.11 1.50 2.98
C GLN A 58 -1.00 0.78 3.74
N VAL A 59 -1.90 0.14 3.02
CA VAL A 59 -2.78 -0.89 3.59
C VAL A 59 -2.00 -2.21 3.65
N VAL A 60 -1.67 -2.67 4.86
CA VAL A 60 -0.83 -3.85 5.12
C VAL A 60 -1.71 -5.08 5.30
N PRO A 61 -1.59 -6.11 4.43
CA PRO A 61 -2.28 -7.38 4.58
C PRO A 61 -1.80 -8.17 5.80
N LEU A 62 -2.53 -9.23 6.13
CA LEU A 62 -2.24 -10.10 7.26
C LEU A 62 -0.81 -10.67 7.21
N ALA A 63 -0.08 -10.57 8.33
CA ALA A 63 1.28 -11.08 8.53
C ALA A 63 2.36 -10.53 7.56
N LEU A 64 2.13 -9.35 6.97
CA LEU A 64 3.12 -8.67 6.13
C LEU A 64 3.75 -7.44 6.81
N ASP A 65 3.57 -7.27 8.11
CA ASP A 65 4.14 -6.19 8.94
C ASP A 65 5.67 -6.07 8.80
N TRP A 66 6.40 -7.19 8.86
CA TRP A 66 7.86 -7.13 8.62
C TRP A 66 8.20 -6.63 7.20
N SER A 67 7.51 -7.12 6.18
CA SER A 67 7.74 -6.72 4.78
C SER A 67 7.35 -5.26 4.55
N ALA A 68 6.25 -4.80 5.13
CA ALA A 68 5.82 -3.40 5.14
C ALA A 68 6.91 -2.48 5.71
N SER A 69 7.44 -2.85 6.88
CA SER A 69 8.46 -2.07 7.58
C SER A 69 9.77 -2.00 6.78
N ASN A 70 10.27 -3.14 6.31
CA ASN A 70 11.61 -3.21 5.71
C ASN A 70 11.65 -2.76 4.24
N TYR A 71 10.56 -2.97 3.48
CA TYR A 71 10.54 -2.64 2.06
C TYR A 71 10.02 -1.25 1.74
N PHE A 72 9.26 -0.63 2.65
CA PHE A 72 8.59 0.65 2.36
C PHE A 72 8.74 1.65 3.50
N SER A 73 8.40 1.29 4.73
CA SER A 73 8.46 2.23 5.88
C SER A 73 9.85 2.81 6.12
N ALA A 74 10.87 1.93 6.25
CA ALA A 74 12.25 2.36 6.45
C ALA A 74 12.81 3.11 5.24
N PRO A 75 12.67 2.61 3.98
CA PRO A 75 13.05 3.38 2.80
C PRO A 75 12.36 4.75 2.68
N ALA A 76 11.06 4.84 2.96
CA ALA A 76 10.30 6.09 2.92
C ALA A 76 10.89 7.14 3.87
N SER A 77 11.32 6.71 5.07
CA SER A 77 12.00 7.59 6.03
C SER A 77 13.31 8.16 5.47
N GLU A 78 14.15 7.31 4.86
CA GLU A 78 15.40 7.73 4.20
C GLU A 78 15.14 8.67 3.01
N MET A 79 13.99 8.50 2.33
CA MET A 79 13.54 9.38 1.25
C MET A 79 12.84 10.66 1.74
N ARG A 80 12.82 10.91 3.06
CA ARG A 80 12.15 12.08 3.68
C ARG A 80 10.65 12.14 3.40
N LEU A 81 10.02 10.98 3.26
CA LEU A 81 8.58 10.82 3.15
C LEU A 81 7.97 10.57 4.53
N ASN A 82 6.69 10.91 4.67
CA ASN A 82 5.89 10.57 5.84
C ASN A 82 5.18 9.24 5.57
N TYR A 83 5.40 8.23 6.42
CA TYR A 83 4.84 6.90 6.21
C TYR A 83 3.71 6.60 7.19
N LEU A 84 2.58 6.09 6.68
CA LEU A 84 1.41 5.70 7.45
C LEU A 84 1.00 4.26 7.10
N GLU A 85 0.91 3.42 8.12
CA GLU A 85 0.50 2.02 8.01
C GLU A 85 -0.94 1.85 8.46
N TYR A 86 -1.75 1.17 7.65
CA TYR A 86 -3.06 0.66 8.03
C TYR A 86 -3.02 -0.86 7.97
N MET A 87 -2.81 -1.49 9.13
CA MET A 87 -2.86 -2.94 9.26
C MET A 87 -4.32 -3.38 9.28
N ILE A 88 -4.70 -4.22 8.32
CA ILE A 88 -6.08 -4.69 8.23
C ILE A 88 -6.40 -5.72 9.30
N GLU A 89 -7.65 -5.75 9.75
CA GLU A 89 -8.19 -6.88 10.48
C GLU A 89 -8.56 -8.01 9.51
N PRO A 90 -8.57 -9.29 9.95
CA PRO A 90 -8.91 -10.40 9.08
C PRO A 90 -10.27 -10.25 8.38
N LYS A 91 -11.26 -9.68 9.07
CA LYS A 91 -12.63 -9.45 8.54
C LYS A 91 -12.70 -8.43 7.40
N GLU A 92 -11.68 -7.59 7.26
CA GLU A 92 -11.56 -6.62 6.15
C GLU A 92 -10.98 -7.27 4.88
N SER A 93 -10.37 -8.45 5.01
CA SER A 93 -9.84 -9.21 3.88
C SER A 93 -10.93 -10.05 3.23
N SER A 94 -10.91 -10.13 1.89
CA SER A 94 -11.73 -11.10 1.15
C SER A 94 -11.39 -12.55 1.53
N LEU A 95 -10.18 -12.81 2.04
CA LEU A 95 -9.76 -14.13 2.52
C LEU A 95 -10.66 -14.65 3.63
N TRP A 96 -11.22 -13.77 4.46
CA TRP A 96 -12.16 -14.18 5.51
C TRP A 96 -13.36 -14.94 4.95
N GLN A 97 -13.89 -14.47 3.82
CA GLN A 97 -15.06 -15.07 3.19
C GLN A 97 -14.69 -16.29 2.34
N THR A 98 -13.52 -16.28 1.69
CA THR A 98 -13.12 -17.36 0.78
C THR A 98 -12.51 -18.56 1.48
N CYS A 99 -11.77 -18.35 2.57
CA CYS A 99 -11.10 -19.41 3.33
C CYS A 99 -11.93 -19.83 4.56
N GLY A 100 -12.69 -18.89 5.13
CA GLY A 100 -13.47 -19.10 6.34
C GLY A 100 -12.71 -18.71 7.60
N GLU A 101 -13.45 -18.37 8.64
CA GLU A 101 -12.94 -17.81 9.91
C GLU A 101 -11.89 -18.69 10.61
N ASN A 102 -12.00 -20.02 10.48
CA ASN A 102 -11.13 -20.97 11.17
C ASN A 102 -9.93 -21.45 10.31
N ASP A 103 -9.79 -20.91 9.09
CA ASP A 103 -8.65 -21.26 8.23
C ASP A 103 -7.35 -20.68 8.81
N SER A 104 -6.22 -21.38 8.62
CA SER A 104 -4.92 -20.93 9.13
C SER A 104 -4.45 -19.65 8.45
N VAL A 105 -4.86 -19.37 7.21
CA VAL A 105 -4.62 -18.07 6.55
C VAL A 105 -5.25 -16.90 7.32
N ILE A 106 -6.26 -17.16 8.15
CA ILE A 106 -6.96 -16.16 8.96
C ILE A 106 -6.50 -16.17 10.41
N THR A 107 -6.38 -17.37 10.99
CA THR A 107 -6.10 -17.56 12.42
C THR A 107 -4.62 -17.54 12.77
N ASP A 108 -3.75 -17.92 11.83
CA ASP A 108 -2.30 -17.91 11.96
C ASP A 108 -1.58 -17.61 10.62
N PRO A 109 -1.81 -16.42 10.03
CA PRO A 109 -1.28 -16.05 8.73
C PRO A 109 0.26 -16.06 8.68
N ALA A 110 0.93 -15.81 9.80
CA ALA A 110 2.38 -15.83 9.89
C ALA A 110 2.95 -17.24 9.65
N SER A 111 2.30 -18.27 10.20
CA SER A 111 2.70 -19.66 9.94
C SER A 111 2.59 -20.03 8.45
N GLU A 112 1.56 -19.55 7.75
CA GLU A 112 1.36 -19.83 6.32
C GLU A 112 2.43 -19.19 5.45
N ILE A 113 2.83 -17.96 5.74
CA ILE A 113 3.88 -17.26 4.99
C ILE A 113 5.26 -17.92 5.21
N SER A 114 5.50 -18.47 6.40
CA SER A 114 6.78 -19.14 6.72
C SER A 114 6.99 -20.50 6.05
N LYS A 115 5.97 -21.06 5.39
CA LYS A 115 6.05 -22.33 4.65
C LYS A 115 6.67 -22.17 3.26
N GLY A 116 6.87 -20.93 2.79
CA GLY A 116 7.43 -20.57 1.49
C GLY A 116 8.95 -20.43 1.49
#